data_AF-A0A2G2E3D3-F1
#
_entry.id   AF-A0A2G2E3D3-F1
#
_cell.length_a   1.000
_cell.length_b   1.000
_cell.length_c   1.000
_cell.angle_alpha   90.00
_cell.angle_beta   90.00
_cell.angle_gamma   90.00
#
_symmetry.space_group_name_H-M   'P 1'
#
loop_
_entity.id
_entity.type
_entity.pdbx_description
1 polymer ?
#
loop_
_entity_poly.entity_id
_entity_poly.type
_entity_poly.pdbx_seq_one_letter_code
_entity_poly.pdbx_strand_id
1 'polypeptide(L)'
;MIKTIINTFWQSTIINGEDFLRLDAKKNDRVKFVTHLFYFLVFLTSIQSFSPFYQVPEWYTMVDSPHLFQPIWSVKWISTENWETCIRLILSAFLISSLAGVLLWSRSRIIRISVFLSFFFYLSLISSFGKIDHYLHLTLIASFLFIFIPNAKSKDPENVTRAKVFFGMQTLILLAYFVSGFFKIYGIIDQEILGVKSALSPDSLAQTISKTSLAANTDYFLQSYILNKPSYLYSALLILGYIIEFFSIYVIFKPRLHRIWGLILVLLHVGILLTVGPDFTNQIFIVGIFLMFSPFANTDTDLINDFLIVYRNIKRKFSTKTKEYIVFYDGECLMCSGFLKFLSKFPLPREMKISQLQGARFEQLKKGKSGLSEIDSIVVLEIRNNDEEIIRIKANGILWVLSKVNKGFLPVKLLYNIFPFFGNCIYDIVAKYRKKTSPDSCPIPPPEIREILLKE
;
A
#
# COMPACT_ATOMS: atom_id res chain seq x y z
N MET A 1 9.53 -10.86 -17.59
CA MET A 1 9.67 -10.48 -16.16
C MET A 1 8.49 -9.63 -15.71
N ILE A 2 8.16 -8.52 -16.40
CA ILE A 2 7.05 -7.60 -16.05
C ILE A 2 5.70 -8.32 -15.84
N LYS A 3 5.26 -9.16 -16.79
CA LYS A 3 4.00 -9.94 -16.65
C LYS A 3 3.97 -10.80 -15.38
N THR A 4 5.10 -11.37 -14.99
CA THR A 4 5.22 -12.17 -13.75
C THR A 4 5.00 -11.29 -12.54
N ILE A 5 5.68 -10.14 -12.45
CA ILE A 5 5.55 -9.18 -11.35
C ILE A 5 4.10 -8.68 -11.21
N ILE A 6 3.45 -8.35 -12.33
CA ILE A 6 2.04 -7.91 -12.34
C ILE A 6 1.12 -9.02 -11.81
N ASN A 7 1.33 -10.26 -12.25
CA ASN A 7 0.54 -11.39 -11.76
C ASN A 7 0.79 -11.63 -10.27
N THR A 8 2.05 -11.56 -9.81
CA THR A 8 2.40 -11.67 -8.39
C THR A 8 1.70 -10.60 -7.55
N PHE A 9 1.68 -9.36 -8.05
CA PHE A 9 1.02 -8.24 -7.38
C PHE A 9 -0.46 -8.51 -7.14
N TRP A 10 -1.19 -8.91 -8.19
CA TRP A 10 -2.63 -9.20 -8.06
C TRP A 10 -2.89 -10.46 -7.24
N GLN A 11 -2.09 -11.52 -7.37
CA GLN A 11 -2.25 -12.71 -6.54
C GLN A 11 -1.93 -12.46 -5.05
N SER A 12 -1.21 -11.38 -4.73
CA SER A 12 -0.92 -11.00 -3.35
C SER A 12 -2.14 -10.38 -2.64
N THR A 13 -3.24 -10.14 -3.35
CA THR A 13 -4.53 -9.75 -2.76
C THR A 13 -5.31 -10.94 -2.18
N ILE A 14 -4.85 -12.16 -2.45
CA ILE A 14 -5.48 -13.39 -1.95
C ILE A 14 -4.96 -13.67 -0.53
N ILE A 15 -5.84 -13.53 0.46
CA ILE A 15 -5.54 -13.74 1.87
C ILE A 15 -6.46 -14.83 2.39
N ASN A 16 -5.88 -15.88 2.99
CA ASN A 16 -6.62 -17.04 3.47
C ASN A 16 -7.58 -17.64 2.41
N GLY A 17 -7.15 -17.67 1.15
CA GLY A 17 -7.94 -18.21 0.03
C GLY A 17 -9.04 -17.31 -0.51
N GLU A 18 -9.15 -16.07 -0.03
CA GLU A 18 -10.13 -15.09 -0.49
C GLU A 18 -9.44 -13.86 -1.07
N ASP A 19 -9.89 -13.39 -2.23
CA ASP A 19 -9.45 -12.12 -2.79
C ASP A 19 -10.23 -10.97 -2.14
N PHE A 20 -9.53 -10.12 -1.38
CA PHE A 20 -10.19 -8.99 -0.69
C PHE A 20 -10.68 -7.90 -1.65
N LEU A 21 -10.30 -7.94 -2.93
CA LEU A 21 -10.81 -7.02 -3.95
C LEU A 21 -12.24 -7.34 -4.39
N ARG A 22 -12.79 -8.50 -4.01
CA ARG A 22 -14.21 -8.80 -4.22
C ARG A 22 -15.04 -7.96 -3.26
N LEU A 23 -15.75 -6.98 -3.82
CA LEU A 23 -16.59 -6.06 -3.05
C LEU A 23 -17.98 -6.66 -2.87
N ASP A 24 -18.41 -6.80 -1.62
CA ASP A 24 -19.82 -6.91 -1.28
C ASP A 24 -20.50 -5.53 -1.41
N ALA A 25 -21.82 -5.48 -1.23
CA ALA A 25 -22.61 -4.25 -1.35
C ALA A 25 -22.09 -3.14 -0.40
N LYS A 26 -21.78 -3.48 0.86
CA LYS A 26 -21.35 -2.53 1.89
C LYS A 26 -19.97 -1.94 1.56
N LYS A 27 -19.03 -2.76 1.10
CA LYS A 27 -17.70 -2.30 0.65
C LYS A 27 -17.81 -1.43 -0.61
N ASN A 28 -18.69 -1.78 -1.54
CA ASN A 28 -18.91 -0.99 -2.75
C ASN A 28 -19.49 0.39 -2.43
N ASP A 29 -20.43 0.48 -1.49
CA ASP A 29 -20.97 1.77 -1.04
C ASP A 29 -19.92 2.62 -0.33
N ARG A 30 -19.02 1.98 0.45
CA ARG A 30 -17.86 2.69 1.02
C ARG A 30 -16.94 3.25 -0.08
N VAL A 31 -16.65 2.49 -1.13
CA VAL A 31 -15.87 3.00 -2.27
C VAL A 31 -16.53 4.24 -2.89
N LYS A 32 -17.85 4.20 -3.11
CA LYS A 32 -18.60 5.36 -3.62
C LYS A 32 -18.51 6.55 -2.67
N PHE A 33 -18.72 6.34 -1.38
CA PHE A 33 -18.64 7.39 -0.36
C PHE A 33 -17.27 8.06 -0.36
N VAL A 34 -16.20 7.27 -0.31
CA VAL A 34 -14.82 7.77 -0.32
C VAL A 34 -14.52 8.52 -1.63
N THR A 35 -15.02 8.04 -2.76
CA THR A 35 -14.86 8.72 -4.05
C THR A 35 -15.56 10.09 -4.07
N HIS A 36 -16.77 10.20 -3.51
CA HIS A 36 -17.44 11.50 -3.35
C HIS A 36 -16.64 12.45 -2.45
N LEU A 37 -16.16 11.96 -1.31
CA LEU A 37 -15.36 12.76 -0.39
C LEU A 37 -14.07 13.27 -1.04
N PHE A 38 -13.43 12.45 -1.89
CA PHE A 38 -12.29 12.86 -2.70
C PHE A 38 -12.64 14.01 -3.67
N TYR A 39 -13.70 13.88 -4.47
CA TYR A 39 -14.09 14.97 -5.39
C TYR A 39 -14.51 16.23 -4.65
N PHE A 40 -15.13 16.09 -3.47
CA PHE A 40 -15.44 17.21 -2.60
C PHE A 40 -14.17 17.91 -2.11
N LEU A 41 -13.13 17.17 -1.71
CA LEU A 41 -11.83 17.75 -1.35
C LEU A 41 -11.20 18.50 -2.53
N VAL A 42 -11.22 17.93 -3.74
CA VAL A 42 -10.72 18.62 -4.95
C VAL A 42 -11.49 19.90 -5.23
N PHE A 43 -12.81 19.90 -5.02
CA PHE A 43 -13.64 21.10 -5.13
C PHE A 43 -13.27 22.16 -4.09
N LEU A 44 -13.07 21.77 -2.82
CA LEU A 44 -12.58 22.69 -1.79
C LEU A 44 -11.22 23.30 -2.18
N THR A 45 -10.27 22.50 -2.66
CA THR A 45 -8.98 23.00 -3.16
C THR A 45 -9.18 23.99 -4.32
N SER A 46 -10.13 23.75 -5.22
CA SER A 46 -10.41 24.70 -6.30
C SER A 46 -11.00 26.02 -5.80
N ILE A 47 -11.83 26.01 -4.75
CA ILE A 47 -12.32 27.24 -4.10
C ILE A 47 -11.16 28.00 -3.45
N GLN A 48 -10.25 27.27 -2.78
CA GLN A 48 -9.08 27.86 -2.13
C GLN A 48 -8.18 28.63 -3.11
N SER A 49 -8.16 28.27 -4.40
CA SER A 49 -7.40 29.00 -5.42
C SER A 49 -7.88 30.45 -5.65
N PHE A 50 -9.07 30.82 -5.16
CA PHE A 50 -9.63 32.18 -5.25
C PHE A 50 -9.50 33.00 -3.96
N SER A 51 -8.94 32.43 -2.90
CA SER A 51 -8.91 33.03 -1.56
C SER A 51 -7.46 33.07 -1.04
N PRO A 52 -7.12 34.01 -0.14
CA PRO A 52 -5.82 34.02 0.54
C PRO A 52 -5.69 32.77 1.42
N PHE A 53 -5.05 31.74 0.89
CA PHE A 53 -4.73 30.51 1.61
C PHE A 53 -3.23 30.30 1.62
N TYR A 54 -2.67 30.06 2.80
CA TYR A 54 -1.22 30.01 3.03
C TYR A 54 -0.44 29.05 2.12
N GLN A 55 -1.09 27.99 1.61
CA GLN A 55 -0.42 26.98 0.79
C GLN A 55 -0.40 27.29 -0.72
N VAL A 56 -1.28 28.17 -1.21
CA VAL A 56 -1.43 28.45 -2.64
C VAL A 56 -1.16 29.92 -2.93
N PRO A 57 -0.42 30.25 -4.01
CA PRO A 57 -0.28 31.64 -4.43
C PRO A 57 -1.64 32.27 -4.68
N GLU A 58 -1.83 33.50 -4.19
CA GLU A 58 -3.03 34.27 -4.48
C GLU A 58 -3.15 34.50 -5.99
N TRP A 59 -4.37 34.37 -6.53
CA TRP A 59 -4.56 34.41 -7.98
C TRP A 59 -4.16 35.76 -8.60
N TYR A 60 -4.38 36.86 -7.90
CA TYR A 60 -4.00 38.19 -8.39
C TYR A 60 -2.47 38.35 -8.39
N THR A 61 -1.77 37.80 -7.39
CA THR A 61 -0.30 37.77 -7.35
C THR A 61 0.27 37.06 -8.59
N MET A 62 -0.37 35.98 -9.06
CA MET A 62 0.02 35.32 -10.32
C MET A 62 -0.25 36.22 -11.54
N VAL A 63 -1.39 36.92 -11.58
CA VAL A 63 -1.71 37.86 -12.67
C VAL A 63 -0.71 39.02 -12.73
N ASP A 64 -0.35 39.58 -11.58
CA ASP A 64 0.52 40.74 -11.46
C ASP A 64 2.02 40.43 -11.62
N SER A 65 2.39 39.14 -11.63
CA SER A 65 3.79 38.70 -11.63
C SER A 65 4.21 37.86 -12.86
N PRO A 66 3.88 38.23 -14.11
CA PRO A 66 4.31 37.46 -15.29
C PRO A 66 5.83 37.34 -15.41
N HIS A 67 6.58 38.30 -14.86
CA HIS A 67 8.04 38.31 -14.86
C HIS A 67 8.67 37.21 -13.97
N LEU A 68 7.90 36.64 -13.03
CA LEU A 68 8.34 35.53 -12.18
C LEU A 68 7.99 34.15 -12.77
N PHE A 69 7.22 34.12 -13.86
CA PHE A 69 6.73 32.87 -14.45
C PHE A 69 7.85 32.12 -15.17
N GLN A 70 8.17 30.94 -14.65
CA GLN A 70 9.11 30.00 -15.26
C GLN A 70 8.33 28.75 -15.69
N PRO A 71 7.78 28.73 -16.92
CA PRO A 71 6.82 27.71 -17.33
C PRO A 71 7.45 26.32 -17.32
N ILE A 72 6.84 25.42 -16.55
CA ILE A 72 7.07 23.99 -16.74
C ILE A 72 6.41 23.53 -18.05
N TRP A 73 6.86 22.40 -18.58
CA TRP A 73 6.51 21.93 -19.93
C TRP A 73 5.01 21.90 -20.24
N SER A 74 4.16 21.61 -19.25
CA SER A 74 2.69 21.51 -19.41
C SER A 74 2.00 22.86 -19.60
N VAL A 75 2.63 23.98 -19.24
CA VAL A 75 2.06 25.34 -19.34
C VAL A 75 2.91 26.29 -20.19
N LYS A 76 3.88 25.76 -20.95
CA LYS A 76 4.71 26.55 -21.88
C LYS A 76 3.95 27.28 -22.99
N TRP A 77 2.72 26.87 -23.26
CA TRP A 77 1.86 27.49 -24.26
C TRP A 77 1.21 28.79 -23.79
N ILE A 78 1.31 29.14 -22.50
CA ILE A 78 0.78 30.39 -21.97
C ILE A 78 1.58 31.56 -22.56
N SER A 79 0.91 32.37 -23.39
CA SER A 79 1.48 33.57 -24.01
C SER A 79 1.43 34.75 -23.03
N THR A 80 2.45 35.60 -23.09
CA THR A 80 2.49 36.88 -22.35
C THR A 80 1.44 37.88 -22.84
N GLU A 81 0.99 37.78 -24.09
CA GLU A 81 0.01 38.71 -24.68
C GLU A 81 -1.39 38.53 -24.09
N ASN A 82 -1.74 37.31 -23.67
CA ASN A 82 -3.06 36.96 -23.11
C ASN A 82 -2.95 36.41 -21.68
N TRP A 83 -1.93 36.86 -20.95
CA TRP A 83 -1.52 36.34 -19.65
C TRP A 83 -2.68 36.21 -18.64
N GLU A 84 -3.35 37.33 -18.37
CA GLU A 84 -4.46 37.38 -17.41
C GLU A 84 -5.60 36.45 -17.82
N THR A 85 -5.96 36.45 -19.11
CA THR A 85 -7.01 35.59 -19.65
C THR A 85 -6.67 34.11 -19.47
N CYS A 86 -5.42 33.71 -19.73
CA CYS A 86 -4.97 32.33 -19.53
C CYS A 86 -5.07 31.89 -18.06
N ILE A 87 -4.63 32.73 -17.12
CA ILE A 87 -4.71 32.43 -15.68
C ILE A 87 -6.17 32.27 -15.25
N ARG A 88 -7.03 33.24 -15.58
CA ARG A 88 -8.45 33.20 -15.23
C ARG A 88 -9.13 31.97 -15.83
N LEU A 89 -8.82 31.61 -17.07
CA LEU A 89 -9.36 30.42 -17.72
C LEU A 89 -8.97 29.13 -17.00
N ILE A 90 -7.70 28.97 -16.61
CA ILE A 90 -7.23 27.79 -15.88
C ILE A 90 -7.95 27.65 -14.53
N LEU A 91 -8.05 28.75 -13.76
CA LEU A 91 -8.73 28.76 -12.47
C LEU A 91 -10.23 28.47 -12.60
N SER A 92 -10.91 29.12 -13.53
CA SER A 92 -12.34 28.88 -13.79
C SER A 92 -12.59 27.45 -14.28
N ALA A 93 -11.73 26.92 -15.16
CA ALA A 93 -11.83 25.54 -15.61
C ALA A 93 -11.66 24.56 -14.45
N PHE A 94 -10.73 24.81 -13.53
CA PHE A 94 -10.53 23.98 -12.35
C PHE A 94 -11.76 23.99 -11.44
N LEU A 95 -12.34 25.16 -11.15
CA LEU A 95 -13.55 25.28 -10.34
C LEU A 95 -14.78 24.61 -10.97
N ILE A 96 -15.03 24.85 -12.26
CA ILE A 96 -16.20 24.29 -12.95
C ILE A 96 -16.11 22.77 -13.03
N SER A 97 -14.93 22.26 -13.41
CA SER A 97 -14.74 20.81 -13.55
C SER A 97 -14.74 20.09 -12.20
N SER A 98 -14.16 20.67 -11.14
CA SER A 98 -14.20 20.07 -9.80
C SER A 98 -15.64 20.00 -9.25
N LEU A 99 -16.46 21.04 -9.45
CA LEU A 99 -17.88 21.04 -9.12
C LEU A 99 -18.64 19.97 -9.93
N ALA A 100 -18.39 19.88 -11.23
CA ALA A 100 -18.94 18.81 -12.06
C ALA A 100 -18.49 17.42 -11.57
N GLY A 101 -17.26 17.29 -11.07
CA GLY A 101 -16.74 16.09 -10.41
C GLY A 101 -17.60 15.69 -9.21
N VAL A 102 -17.86 16.61 -8.28
CA VAL A 102 -18.71 16.35 -7.11
C VAL A 102 -20.09 15.80 -7.52
N LEU A 103 -20.71 16.42 -8.52
CA LEU A 103 -22.09 16.13 -8.90
C LEU A 103 -22.23 14.91 -9.83
N LEU A 104 -21.25 14.66 -10.69
CA LEU A 104 -21.42 13.82 -11.88
C LEU A 104 -20.25 12.85 -12.14
N TRP A 105 -19.28 12.72 -11.22
CA TRP A 105 -18.12 11.83 -11.43
C TRP A 105 -18.51 10.40 -11.80
N SER A 106 -19.61 9.87 -11.27
CA SER A 106 -20.03 8.48 -11.51
C SER A 106 -20.70 8.27 -12.87
N ARG A 107 -21.15 9.35 -13.52
CA ARG A 107 -21.93 9.29 -14.76
C ARG A 107 -21.07 9.31 -16.01
N SER A 108 -19.96 10.04 -16.01
CA SER A 108 -19.15 10.26 -17.22
C SER A 108 -17.65 10.23 -16.95
N ARG A 109 -16.92 9.47 -17.79
CA ARG A 109 -15.44 9.48 -17.80
C ARG A 109 -14.89 10.83 -18.24
N ILE A 110 -15.58 11.53 -19.15
CA ILE A 110 -15.15 12.84 -19.65
C ILE A 110 -15.10 13.86 -18.50
N ILE A 111 -16.03 13.77 -17.53
CA ILE A 111 -16.02 14.65 -16.35
C ILE A 111 -14.78 14.38 -15.49
N ARG A 112 -14.44 13.11 -15.25
CA ARG A 112 -13.24 12.74 -14.49
C ARG A 112 -11.94 13.16 -15.21
N ILE A 113 -11.90 13.04 -16.54
CA ILE A 113 -10.80 13.55 -17.37
C ILE A 113 -10.69 15.07 -17.23
N SER A 114 -11.82 15.78 -17.31
CA SER A 114 -11.86 17.24 -17.16
C SER A 114 -11.34 17.69 -15.80
N VAL A 115 -11.76 17.03 -14.71
CA VAL A 115 -11.24 17.29 -13.35
C VAL A 115 -9.73 17.09 -13.28
N PHE A 116 -9.22 15.97 -13.80
CA PHE A 116 -7.78 15.71 -13.79
C PHE A 116 -7.00 16.75 -14.61
N LEU A 117 -7.43 17.05 -15.84
CA LEU A 117 -6.71 17.97 -16.73
C LEU A 117 -6.71 19.40 -16.18
N SER A 118 -7.85 19.90 -15.73
CA SER A 118 -7.93 21.24 -15.15
C SER A 118 -7.09 21.35 -13.88
N PHE A 119 -7.11 20.32 -13.03
CA PHE A 119 -6.30 20.27 -11.82
C PHE A 119 -4.81 20.15 -12.14
N PHE A 120 -4.45 19.38 -13.17
CA PHE A 120 -3.08 19.26 -13.67
C PHE A 120 -2.55 20.60 -14.17
N PHE A 121 -3.32 21.34 -14.97
CA PHE A 121 -2.94 22.66 -15.45
C PHE A 121 -2.86 23.69 -14.32
N TYR A 122 -3.79 23.66 -13.37
CA TYR A 122 -3.73 24.50 -12.18
C TYR A 122 -2.44 24.23 -11.37
N LEU A 123 -2.16 22.97 -11.04
CA LEU A 123 -0.96 22.60 -10.29
C LEU A 123 0.32 22.96 -11.07
N SER A 124 0.30 22.80 -12.39
CA SER A 124 1.41 23.18 -13.26
C SER A 124 1.65 24.70 -13.29
N LEU A 125 0.57 25.49 -13.31
CA LEU A 125 0.62 26.94 -13.26
C LEU A 125 1.28 27.40 -11.95
N ILE A 126 0.76 26.97 -10.79
CA ILE A 126 1.33 27.39 -9.49
C ILE A 126 2.78 26.89 -9.30
N SER A 127 3.11 25.70 -9.83
CA SER A 127 4.47 25.15 -9.78
C SER A 127 5.45 25.87 -10.72
N SER A 128 4.97 26.78 -11.56
CA SER A 128 5.80 27.62 -12.44
C SER A 128 6.20 28.95 -11.76
N PHE A 129 5.83 29.16 -10.49
CA PHE A 129 6.22 30.33 -9.69
C PHE A 129 7.14 29.92 -8.54
N GLY A 130 8.39 29.59 -8.85
CA GLY A 130 9.43 29.28 -7.86
C GLY A 130 9.57 27.78 -7.57
N LYS A 131 9.47 27.39 -6.30
CA LYS A 131 9.74 26.02 -5.85
C LYS A 131 8.56 25.10 -6.14
N ILE A 132 8.83 23.92 -6.69
CA ILE A 132 7.83 22.86 -6.86
C ILE A 132 7.54 22.26 -5.48
N ASP A 133 6.32 22.48 -4.99
CA ASP A 133 5.85 21.86 -3.77
C ASP A 133 5.01 20.59 -4.04
N HIS A 134 5.21 19.58 -3.20
CA HIS A 134 4.62 18.26 -3.42
C HIS A 134 3.24 18.07 -2.77
N TYR A 135 2.67 19.12 -2.16
CA TYR A 135 1.50 18.95 -1.27
C TYR A 135 0.19 18.56 -2.00
N LEU A 136 0.08 18.77 -3.32
CA LEU A 136 -1.10 18.35 -4.11
C LEU A 136 -0.82 17.15 -5.03
N HIS A 137 0.41 16.63 -5.08
CA HIS A 137 0.78 15.62 -6.07
C HIS A 137 0.03 14.29 -5.87
N LEU A 138 -0.17 13.86 -4.62
CA LEU A 138 -0.96 12.66 -4.33
C LEU A 138 -2.43 12.81 -4.75
N THR A 139 -3.02 13.99 -4.52
CA THR A 139 -4.39 14.31 -4.95
C THR A 139 -4.50 14.31 -6.47
N LEU A 140 -3.50 14.87 -7.16
CA LEU A 140 -3.45 14.88 -8.62
C LEU A 140 -3.36 13.45 -9.18
N ILE A 141 -2.45 12.63 -8.65
CA ILE A 141 -2.32 11.21 -9.05
C ILE A 141 -3.62 10.44 -8.79
N ALA A 142 -4.30 10.70 -7.67
CA ALA A 142 -5.60 10.11 -7.38
C ALA A 142 -6.66 10.51 -8.42
N SER A 143 -6.71 11.79 -8.81
CA SER A 143 -7.64 12.26 -9.84
C SER A 143 -7.39 11.58 -11.20
N PHE A 144 -6.12 11.35 -11.56
CA PHE A 144 -5.75 10.60 -12.75
C PHE A 144 -6.25 9.15 -12.69
N LEU A 145 -5.96 8.43 -11.60
CA LEU A 145 -6.39 7.04 -11.45
C LEU A 145 -7.92 6.92 -11.49
N PHE A 146 -8.64 7.91 -10.98
CA PHE A 146 -10.10 7.90 -10.95
C PHE A 146 -10.74 8.02 -12.33
N ILE A 147 -10.02 8.45 -13.36
CA ILE A 147 -10.47 8.37 -14.76
C ILE A 147 -10.87 6.91 -15.12
N PHE A 148 -10.13 5.94 -14.60
CA PHE A 148 -10.32 4.52 -14.88
C PHE A 148 -11.42 3.86 -14.05
N ILE A 149 -12.04 4.57 -13.12
CA ILE A 149 -13.23 4.06 -12.43
C ILE A 149 -14.36 3.84 -13.46
N PRO A 150 -15.08 2.72 -13.40
CA PRO A 150 -16.22 2.46 -14.28
C PRO A 150 -17.42 3.39 -14.04
N ASN A 151 -18.21 3.67 -15.08
CA ASN A 151 -19.43 4.49 -14.97
C ASN A 151 -20.57 3.69 -14.32
N ALA A 152 -21.50 4.36 -13.64
CA ALA A 152 -22.55 3.72 -12.83
C ALA A 152 -23.51 2.77 -13.60
N LYS A 153 -23.65 2.91 -14.93
CA LYS A 153 -24.56 2.10 -15.76
C LYS A 153 -24.02 0.74 -16.16
N SER A 154 -22.83 0.37 -15.72
CA SER A 154 -22.20 -0.87 -16.13
C SER A 154 -22.61 -2.09 -15.33
N LYS A 155 -22.56 -3.28 -15.95
CA LYS A 155 -22.89 -4.55 -15.31
C LYS A 155 -21.83 -4.99 -14.25
N ASP A 156 -22.22 -5.98 -13.43
CA ASP A 156 -21.53 -6.57 -12.27
C ASP A 156 -20.00 -6.83 -12.35
N PRO A 157 -19.37 -7.23 -13.48
CA PRO A 157 -17.91 -7.38 -13.57
C PRO A 157 -17.09 -6.11 -13.28
N GLU A 158 -17.73 -4.93 -13.18
CA GLU A 158 -17.05 -3.66 -12.95
C GLU A 158 -16.79 -3.33 -11.46
N ASN A 159 -17.32 -4.12 -10.51
CA ASN A 159 -16.99 -3.97 -9.08
C ASN A 159 -15.52 -4.32 -8.78
N VAL A 160 -14.97 -5.34 -9.44
CA VAL A 160 -13.56 -5.71 -9.31
C VAL A 160 -12.66 -4.64 -9.92
N THR A 161 -13.01 -4.08 -11.09
CA THR A 161 -12.25 -2.98 -11.70
C THR A 161 -12.22 -1.76 -10.79
N ARG A 162 -13.36 -1.38 -10.20
CA ARG A 162 -13.44 -0.28 -9.23
C ARG A 162 -12.55 -0.55 -8.01
N ALA A 163 -12.59 -1.76 -7.47
CA ALA A 163 -11.72 -2.18 -6.38
C ALA A 163 -10.23 -2.10 -6.75
N LYS A 164 -9.85 -2.56 -7.95
CA LYS A 164 -8.47 -2.51 -8.46
C LYS A 164 -7.95 -1.08 -8.56
N VAL A 165 -8.75 -0.15 -9.07
CA VAL A 165 -8.38 1.28 -9.14
C VAL A 165 -8.18 1.85 -7.74
N PHE A 166 -9.11 1.58 -6.82
CA PHE A 166 -9.02 2.07 -5.44
C PHE A 166 -7.82 1.47 -4.69
N PHE A 167 -7.57 0.18 -4.86
CA PHE A 167 -6.42 -0.51 -4.30
C PHE A 167 -5.10 0.01 -4.90
N GLY A 168 -5.07 0.28 -6.19
CA GLY A 168 -3.95 0.94 -6.86
C GLY A 168 -3.64 2.30 -6.23
N MET A 169 -4.66 3.09 -5.90
CA MET A 169 -4.46 4.37 -5.22
C MET A 169 -3.86 4.19 -3.81
N GLN A 170 -4.41 3.30 -2.99
CA GLN A 170 -3.86 2.99 -1.66
C GLN A 170 -2.40 2.50 -1.76
N THR A 171 -2.11 1.68 -2.76
CA THR A 171 -0.76 1.18 -3.05
C THR A 171 0.18 2.34 -3.35
N LEU A 172 -0.20 3.29 -4.20
CA LEU A 172 0.64 4.46 -4.52
C LEU A 172 0.88 5.36 -3.30
N ILE A 173 -0.15 5.60 -2.46
CA ILE A 173 0.01 6.36 -1.22
C ILE A 173 1.04 5.68 -0.31
N LEU A 174 0.84 4.39 -0.03
CA LEU A 174 1.75 3.63 0.85
C LEU A 174 3.15 3.49 0.26
N LEU A 175 3.28 3.42 -1.06
CA LEU A 175 4.57 3.40 -1.75
C LEU A 175 5.29 4.76 -1.64
N ALA A 176 4.57 5.88 -1.74
CA ALA A 176 5.16 7.21 -1.55
C ALA A 176 5.75 7.35 -0.13
N TYR A 177 5.03 6.89 0.90
CA TYR A 177 5.57 6.83 2.26
C TYR A 177 6.75 5.87 2.38
N PHE A 178 6.68 4.68 1.77
CA PHE A 178 7.81 3.76 1.76
C PHE A 178 9.08 4.39 1.17
N VAL A 179 8.97 5.03 0.01
CA VAL A 179 10.11 5.67 -0.66
C VAL A 179 10.68 6.80 0.19
N SER A 180 9.83 7.62 0.81
CA SER A 180 10.25 8.64 1.80
C SER A 180 11.04 8.01 2.94
N GLY A 181 10.49 6.98 3.60
CA GLY A 181 11.15 6.29 4.71
C GLY A 181 12.44 5.58 4.30
N PHE A 182 12.48 4.99 3.10
CA PHE A 182 13.68 4.34 2.55
C PHE A 182 14.84 5.33 2.43
N PHE A 183 14.61 6.50 1.81
CA PHE A 183 15.66 7.51 1.66
C PHE A 183 16.07 8.15 2.99
N LYS A 184 15.15 8.23 3.96
CA LYS A 184 15.48 8.70 5.32
C LYS A 184 16.37 7.71 6.07
N ILE A 185 16.08 6.41 5.99
CA ILE A 185 16.95 5.37 6.58
C ILE A 185 18.30 5.32 5.87
N TYR A 186 18.31 5.38 4.52
CA TYR A 186 19.54 5.49 3.75
C TYR A 186 20.36 6.72 4.18
N GLY A 187 19.70 7.87 4.35
CA GLY A 187 20.34 9.11 4.80
C GLY A 187 21.00 8.97 6.16
N ILE A 188 20.40 8.24 7.11
CA ILE A 188 21.05 7.94 8.39
C ILE A 188 22.36 7.18 8.17
N ILE A 189 22.33 6.10 7.39
CA ILE A 189 23.51 5.26 7.13
C ILE A 189 24.60 6.08 6.45
N ASP A 190 24.24 6.84 5.42
CA ASP A 190 25.17 7.69 4.67
C ASP A 190 25.84 8.75 5.56
N GLN A 191 25.04 9.42 6.40
CA GLN A 191 25.54 10.41 7.36
C GLN A 191 26.51 9.80 8.39
N GLU A 192 26.18 8.62 8.93
CA GLU A 192 27.05 7.92 9.89
C GLU A 192 28.37 7.46 9.25
N ILE A 193 28.33 6.96 8.01
CA ILE A 193 29.55 6.58 7.26
C ILE A 193 30.47 7.78 7.04
N LEU A 194 29.88 8.95 6.77
CA LEU A 194 30.62 10.21 6.57
C LEU A 194 31.07 10.87 7.88
N GLY A 195 30.69 10.31 9.05
CA GLY A 195 31.01 10.89 10.35
C GLY A 195 30.30 12.22 10.63
N VAL A 196 29.17 12.49 9.97
CA VAL A 196 28.34 13.68 10.20
C VAL A 196 27.13 13.34 11.04
N LYS A 197 26.56 14.33 11.73
CA LYS A 197 25.39 14.12 12.59
C LYS A 197 24.20 13.60 11.78
N SER A 198 23.71 12.43 12.15
CA SER A 198 22.49 11.83 11.59
C SER A 198 21.29 11.99 12.53
N ALA A 199 20.15 11.40 12.15
CA ALA A 199 18.98 11.27 13.02
C ALA A 199 19.24 10.49 14.33
N LEU A 200 20.39 9.80 14.46
CA LEU A 200 20.81 9.15 15.71
C LEU A 200 21.36 10.14 16.74
N SER A 201 21.74 11.34 16.32
CA SER A 201 22.28 12.37 17.22
C SER A 201 21.17 13.02 18.06
N PRO A 202 21.38 13.27 19.37
CA PRO A 202 20.35 13.76 20.30
C PRO A 202 19.78 15.13 19.92
N ASP A 203 20.50 15.91 19.12
CA ASP A 203 20.12 17.24 18.63
C ASP A 203 19.55 17.23 17.20
N SER A 204 19.39 16.07 16.56
CA SER A 204 18.95 15.94 15.16
C SER A 204 17.57 16.57 14.88
N LEU A 205 16.57 16.30 15.73
CA LEU A 205 15.25 16.92 15.59
C LEU A 205 15.33 18.43 15.83
N ALA A 206 16.10 18.88 16.82
CA ALA A 206 16.30 20.30 17.11
C ALA A 206 16.92 21.03 15.92
N GLN A 207 17.95 20.46 15.29
CA GLN A 207 18.55 21.02 14.07
C GLN A 207 17.54 21.10 12.91
N THR A 208 16.71 20.07 12.75
CA THR A 208 15.67 20.05 11.72
C THR A 208 14.65 21.17 11.93
N ILE A 209 14.20 21.35 13.18
CA ILE A 209 13.28 22.42 13.57
C ILE A 209 13.92 23.79 13.37
N SER A 210 15.16 24.01 13.81
CA SER A 210 15.87 25.28 13.60
C SER A 210 15.98 25.62 12.12
N LYS A 211 16.30 24.63 11.28
CA LYS A 211 16.40 24.81 9.82
C LYS A 211 15.06 25.23 9.21
N THR A 212 13.96 24.58 9.56
CA THR A 212 12.65 24.89 8.98
C THR A 212 12.08 26.20 9.52
N SER A 213 12.23 26.46 10.82
CA SER A 213 11.79 27.70 11.46
C SER A 213 12.50 28.92 10.89
N LEU A 214 13.83 28.87 10.73
CA LEU A 214 14.60 29.93 10.10
C LEU A 214 14.20 30.16 8.63
N ALA A 215 13.98 29.08 7.88
CA ALA A 215 13.59 29.17 6.48
C ALA A 215 12.18 29.75 6.28
N ALA A 216 11.25 29.46 7.20
CA ALA A 216 9.87 29.93 7.15
C ALA A 216 9.64 31.23 7.93
N ASN A 217 10.66 31.73 8.65
CA ASN A 217 10.58 32.87 9.57
C ASN A 217 9.36 32.76 10.52
N THR A 218 9.16 31.58 11.10
CA THR A 218 8.00 31.27 11.93
C THR A 218 8.37 30.30 13.05
N ASP A 219 7.70 30.41 14.19
CA ASP A 219 7.87 29.51 15.32
C ASP A 219 6.79 28.42 15.34
N TYR A 220 7.18 27.19 15.63
CA TYR A 220 6.27 26.06 15.73
C TYR A 220 5.89 25.74 17.18
N PHE A 221 4.72 25.11 17.36
CA PHE A 221 4.09 24.92 18.67
C PHE A 221 5.01 24.28 19.72
N LEU A 222 5.74 23.21 19.38
CA LEU A 222 6.66 22.50 20.29
C LEU A 222 8.14 22.89 20.12
N GLN A 223 8.44 23.88 19.29
CA GLN A 223 9.81 24.25 18.94
C GLN A 223 10.64 24.60 20.18
N SER A 224 10.18 25.55 20.99
CA SER A 224 10.93 26.03 22.17
C SER A 224 11.23 24.92 23.16
N TYR A 225 10.31 23.97 23.35
CA TYR A 225 10.48 22.84 24.24
C TYR A 225 11.59 21.88 23.76
N ILE A 226 11.63 21.60 22.46
CA ILE A 226 12.62 20.70 21.87
C ILE A 226 14.00 21.37 21.76
N LEU A 227 14.06 22.64 21.35
CA LEU A 227 15.32 23.38 21.20
C LEU A 227 16.03 23.61 22.53
N ASN A 228 15.29 23.84 23.62
CA ASN A 228 15.87 24.07 24.94
C ASN A 228 16.40 22.79 25.61
N LYS A 229 15.89 21.61 25.21
CA LYS A 229 16.24 20.32 25.82
C LYS A 229 16.39 19.20 24.76
N PRO A 230 17.32 19.32 23.79
CA PRO A 230 17.56 18.26 22.82
C PRO A 230 17.96 16.97 23.54
N SER A 231 17.46 15.84 23.06
CA SER A 231 17.69 14.54 23.70
C SER A 231 17.47 13.36 22.74
N TYR A 232 18.00 12.20 23.14
CA TYR A 232 17.78 10.95 22.42
C TYR A 232 16.30 10.55 22.33
N LEU A 233 15.43 11.04 23.22
CA LEU A 233 13.99 10.81 23.13
C LEU A 233 13.42 11.39 21.83
N TYR A 234 13.77 12.63 21.49
CA TYR A 234 13.31 13.28 20.27
C TYR A 234 13.90 12.67 19.00
N SER A 235 15.14 12.19 19.10
CA SER A 235 15.80 11.46 18.02
C SER A 235 15.10 10.12 17.78
N ALA A 236 14.72 9.41 18.85
CA ALA A 236 13.94 8.19 18.75
C ALA A 236 12.54 8.43 18.15
N LEU A 237 11.87 9.55 18.46
CA LEU A 237 10.60 9.94 17.85
C LEU A 237 10.75 10.23 16.34
N LEU A 238 11.83 10.91 15.95
CA LEU A 238 12.16 11.16 14.54
C LEU A 238 12.37 9.84 13.77
N ILE A 239 13.20 8.94 14.32
CA ILE A 239 13.47 7.61 13.77
C ILE A 239 12.18 6.78 13.71
N LEU A 240 11.31 6.85 14.72
CA LEU A 240 10.02 6.17 14.72
C LEU A 240 9.16 6.62 13.54
N GLY A 241 9.14 7.92 13.23
CA GLY A 241 8.50 8.45 12.03
C GLY A 241 9.04 7.83 10.74
N TYR A 242 10.37 7.72 10.62
CA TYR A 242 11.01 7.11 9.45
C TYR A 242 10.69 5.62 9.31
N ILE A 243 10.62 4.90 10.43
CA ILE A 243 10.23 3.49 10.50
C ILE A 243 8.76 3.33 10.06
N ILE A 244 7.85 4.18 10.54
CA ILE A 244 6.44 4.18 10.11
C ILE A 244 6.34 4.39 8.59
N GLU A 245 7.10 5.34 8.04
CA GLU A 245 7.12 5.56 6.59
C GLU A 245 7.64 4.32 5.84
N PHE A 246 8.79 3.77 6.26
CA PHE A 246 9.40 2.59 5.67
C PHE A 246 8.51 1.35 5.71
N PHE A 247 7.81 1.08 6.82
CA PHE A 247 6.93 -0.08 6.91
C PHE A 247 5.57 0.11 6.22
N SER A 248 5.30 1.25 5.59
CA SER A 248 4.06 1.47 4.82
C SER A 248 3.88 0.46 3.68
N ILE A 249 4.97 -0.02 3.06
CA ILE A 249 4.91 -1.07 2.03
C ILE A 249 4.33 -2.39 2.54
N TYR A 250 4.56 -2.72 3.81
CA TYR A 250 4.04 -3.96 4.42
C TYR A 250 2.52 -3.96 4.56
N VAL A 251 1.93 -2.78 4.69
CA VAL A 251 0.49 -2.58 4.93
C VAL A 251 -0.33 -2.81 3.67
N ILE A 252 0.25 -2.64 2.47
CA ILE A 252 -0.45 -2.74 1.17
C ILE A 252 -1.29 -4.01 1.06
N PHE A 253 -0.73 -5.17 1.40
CA PHE A 253 -1.43 -6.47 1.30
C PHE A 253 -2.02 -6.93 2.64
N LYS A 254 -2.28 -6.00 3.56
CA LYS A 254 -2.83 -6.26 4.90
C LYS A 254 -4.04 -5.36 5.15
N PRO A 255 -5.21 -5.65 4.53
CA PRO A 255 -6.41 -4.81 4.64
C PRO A 255 -6.83 -4.48 6.08
N ARG A 256 -6.63 -5.42 7.01
CA ARG A 256 -6.90 -5.25 8.45
C ARG A 256 -6.05 -4.16 9.12
N LEU A 257 -4.90 -3.80 8.54
CA LEU A 257 -4.00 -2.76 9.04
C LEU A 257 -4.26 -1.40 8.40
N HIS A 258 -5.00 -1.30 7.29
CA HIS A 258 -5.14 -0.04 6.55
C HIS A 258 -5.66 1.09 7.44
N ARG A 259 -6.69 0.82 8.25
CA ARG A 259 -7.33 1.85 9.09
C ARG A 259 -6.41 2.34 10.22
N ILE A 260 -5.80 1.41 10.94
CA ILE A 260 -4.86 1.70 12.03
C ILE A 260 -3.64 2.44 11.47
N TRP A 261 -3.09 1.97 10.35
CA TRP A 261 -1.92 2.59 9.73
C TRP A 261 -2.24 3.98 9.16
N GLY A 262 -3.43 4.16 8.60
CA GLY A 262 -3.94 5.47 8.19
C GLY A 262 -3.97 6.45 9.37
N LEU A 263 -4.48 6.03 10.53
CA LEU A 263 -4.45 6.85 11.74
C LEU A 263 -3.03 7.16 12.19
N ILE A 264 -2.12 6.18 12.19
CA ILE A 264 -0.70 6.38 12.53
C ILE A 264 -0.05 7.41 11.61
N LEU A 265 -0.29 7.33 10.29
CA LEU A 265 0.22 8.30 9.32
C LEU A 265 -0.38 9.70 9.51
N VAL A 266 -1.68 9.80 9.84
CA VAL A 266 -2.31 11.08 10.21
C VAL A 266 -1.64 11.69 11.45
N LEU A 267 -1.46 10.89 12.50
CA LEU A 267 -0.81 11.34 13.73
C LEU A 267 0.66 11.72 13.50
N LEU A 268 1.36 11.01 12.61
CA LEU A 268 2.70 11.37 12.19
C LEU A 268 2.74 12.79 11.59
N HIS A 269 1.84 13.11 10.66
CA HIS A 269 1.77 14.45 10.06
C HIS A 269 1.36 15.53 11.07
N VAL A 270 0.43 15.23 11.98
CA VAL A 270 0.09 16.14 13.08
C VAL A 270 1.32 16.41 13.94
N GLY A 271 2.11 15.39 14.27
CA GLY A 271 3.37 15.54 14.99
C GLY A 271 4.38 16.41 14.24
N ILE A 272 4.52 16.22 12.93
CA ILE A 272 5.39 17.04 12.07
C ILE A 272 4.93 18.50 12.07
N LEU A 273 3.63 18.77 11.91
CA LEU A 273 3.06 20.12 11.94
C LEU A 273 3.35 20.82 13.28
N LEU A 274 3.20 20.11 14.40
CA LEU A 274 3.45 20.67 15.74
C LEU A 274 4.92 20.91 16.05
N THR A 275 5.85 20.29 15.32
CA THR A 275 7.29 20.30 15.63
C THR A 275 8.12 20.98 14.54
N VAL A 276 8.12 20.42 13.34
CA VAL A 276 8.97 20.84 12.21
C VAL A 276 8.27 21.87 11.34
N GLY A 277 6.92 21.85 11.30
CA GLY A 277 6.12 22.94 10.77
C GLY A 277 5.58 22.88 9.33
N PRO A 278 6.09 22.05 8.40
CA PRO A 278 5.46 21.96 7.08
C PRO A 278 3.98 21.55 7.20
N ASP A 279 3.13 22.29 6.51
CA ASP A 279 1.71 22.00 6.46
C ASP A 279 1.42 20.86 5.48
N PHE A 280 0.97 19.72 6.03
CA PHE A 280 0.59 18.52 5.29
C PHE A 280 -0.92 18.24 5.39
N THR A 281 -1.75 19.26 5.58
CA THR A 281 -3.20 19.11 5.75
C THR A 281 -3.85 18.32 4.60
N ASN A 282 -3.47 18.60 3.35
CA ASN A 282 -3.96 17.86 2.20
C ASN A 282 -3.58 16.36 2.23
N GLN A 283 -2.35 16.03 2.64
CA GLN A 283 -1.88 14.66 2.84
C GLN A 283 -2.68 13.97 3.93
N ILE A 284 -2.92 14.64 5.07
CA ILE A 284 -3.72 14.12 6.17
C ILE A 284 -5.10 13.72 5.66
N PHE A 285 -5.76 14.58 4.88
CA PHE A 285 -7.06 14.25 4.31
C PHE A 285 -7.00 13.07 3.33
N ILE A 286 -6.04 13.06 2.39
CA ILE A 286 -5.90 11.96 1.44
C ILE A 286 -5.63 10.62 2.15
N VAL A 287 -4.73 10.60 3.13
CA VAL A 287 -4.45 9.42 3.96
C VAL A 287 -5.69 8.99 4.72
N GLY A 288 -6.41 9.93 5.36
CA GLY A 288 -7.65 9.64 6.08
C GLY A 288 -8.72 9.02 5.15
N ILE A 289 -9.01 9.69 4.04
CA ILE A 289 -9.96 9.27 3.01
C ILE A 289 -9.64 7.85 2.51
N PHE A 290 -8.40 7.58 2.12
CA PHE A 290 -8.08 6.31 1.47
C PHE A 290 -7.73 5.18 2.44
N LEU A 291 -7.10 5.44 3.59
CA LEU A 291 -6.67 4.39 4.51
C LEU A 291 -7.63 4.20 5.70
N MET A 292 -8.08 5.27 6.35
CA MET A 292 -9.02 5.16 7.48
C MET A 292 -10.42 4.74 7.06
N PHE A 293 -10.84 5.11 5.84
CA PHE A 293 -12.08 4.64 5.22
C PHE A 293 -11.85 3.55 4.16
N SER A 294 -10.76 2.79 4.28
CA SER A 294 -10.48 1.67 3.37
C SER A 294 -11.68 0.72 3.22
N PRO A 295 -12.12 0.41 1.98
CA PRO A 295 -13.19 -0.55 1.71
C PRO A 295 -12.75 -2.00 1.94
N PHE A 296 -11.45 -2.25 2.06
CA PHE A 296 -10.92 -3.61 2.25
C PHE A 296 -10.74 -3.97 3.73
N ALA A 297 -10.79 -2.98 4.62
CA ALA A 297 -10.74 -3.22 6.06
C ALA A 297 -12.04 -3.83 6.57
N ASN A 298 -12.02 -4.37 7.80
CA ASN A 298 -13.24 -4.88 8.42
C ASN A 298 -14.26 -3.75 8.57
N THR A 299 -15.45 -3.95 8.01
CA THR A 299 -16.50 -2.93 7.96
C THR A 299 -17.40 -2.93 9.18
N ASP A 300 -17.25 -3.92 10.06
CA ASP A 300 -18.18 -4.21 11.16
C ASP A 300 -17.62 -3.81 12.53
N THR A 301 -16.41 -3.22 12.54
CA THR A 301 -15.69 -2.83 13.74
C THR A 301 -15.30 -1.35 13.70
N ASP A 302 -15.21 -0.71 14.86
CA ASP A 302 -14.58 0.60 14.99
C ASP A 302 -13.04 0.48 15.05
N LEU A 303 -12.34 1.62 15.12
CA LEU A 303 -10.87 1.65 15.18
C LEU A 303 -10.30 0.98 16.44
N ILE A 304 -11.01 1.08 17.58
CA ILE A 304 -10.58 0.48 18.85
C ILE A 304 -10.67 -1.03 18.74
N ASN A 305 -11.77 -1.56 18.20
CA ASN A 305 -11.97 -2.98 17.97
C ASN A 305 -10.99 -3.51 16.92
N ASP A 306 -10.66 -2.74 15.88
CA ASP A 306 -9.59 -3.11 14.94
C ASP A 306 -8.26 -3.31 15.67
N PHE A 307 -7.89 -2.38 16.56
CA PHE A 307 -6.67 -2.49 17.38
C PHE A 307 -6.72 -3.73 18.28
N LEU A 308 -7.83 -3.94 18.99
CA LEU A 308 -8.01 -5.11 19.85
C LEU A 308 -7.94 -6.43 19.06
N ILE A 309 -8.50 -6.48 17.86
CA ILE A 309 -8.44 -7.65 16.97
C ILE A 309 -6.99 -7.92 16.55
N VAL A 310 -6.25 -6.89 16.15
CA VAL A 310 -4.82 -7.02 15.80
C VAL A 310 -4.02 -7.52 17.00
N TYR A 311 -4.21 -6.91 18.17
CA TYR A 311 -3.54 -7.31 19.41
C TYR A 311 -3.85 -8.75 19.82
N ARG A 312 -5.15 -9.14 19.84
CA ARG A 312 -5.58 -10.51 20.14
C ARG A 312 -5.01 -11.51 19.13
N ASN A 313 -4.95 -11.16 17.85
CA ASN A 313 -4.36 -12.03 16.82
C ASN A 313 -2.86 -12.23 17.01
N ILE A 314 -2.13 -11.18 17.38
CA ILE A 314 -0.70 -11.29 17.73
C ILE A 314 -0.55 -12.24 18.93
N LYS A 315 -1.29 -12.01 20.03
CA LYS A 315 -1.24 -12.87 21.23
C LYS A 315 -1.59 -14.32 20.92
N ARG A 316 -2.66 -14.56 20.15
CA ARG A 316 -3.12 -15.90 19.75
C ARG A 316 -2.12 -16.64 18.87
N LYS A 317 -1.37 -15.92 18.02
CA LYS A 317 -0.31 -16.50 17.17
C LYS A 317 0.80 -17.16 17.99
N PHE A 318 1.03 -16.71 19.22
CA PHE A 318 2.02 -17.31 20.14
C PHE A 318 1.43 -18.43 21.01
N SER A 319 0.10 -18.50 21.17
CA SER A 319 -0.57 -19.42 22.11
C SER A 319 -1.12 -20.69 21.45
N THR A 320 -1.52 -20.64 20.18
CA THR A 320 -2.20 -21.77 19.51
C THR A 320 -1.22 -22.67 18.77
N LYS A 321 -1.25 -23.98 19.10
CA LYS A 321 -0.49 -25.00 18.37
C LYS A 321 -1.25 -25.47 17.13
N THR A 322 -0.49 -25.88 16.12
CA THR A 322 -0.99 -26.52 14.90
C THR A 322 -1.43 -27.94 15.25
N LYS A 323 -2.67 -28.32 14.89
CA LYS A 323 -3.20 -29.68 15.05
C LYS A 323 -2.75 -30.56 13.89
N GLU A 324 -2.96 -30.06 12.68
CA GLU A 324 -2.65 -30.73 11.42
C GLU A 324 -2.38 -29.68 10.34
N TYR A 325 -1.59 -30.01 9.32
CA TYR A 325 -1.52 -29.19 8.11
C TYR A 325 -1.37 -30.03 6.85
N ILE A 326 -2.11 -29.63 5.82
CA ILE A 326 -2.18 -30.31 4.53
C ILE A 326 -1.44 -29.47 3.50
N VAL A 327 -0.46 -30.06 2.85
CA VAL A 327 0.28 -29.47 1.74
C VAL A 327 -0.30 -29.99 0.42
N PHE A 328 -0.94 -29.09 -0.32
CA PHE A 328 -1.42 -29.35 -1.66
C PHE A 328 -0.34 -28.99 -2.68
N TYR A 329 -0.01 -29.94 -3.55
CA TYR A 329 1.03 -29.79 -4.58
C TYR A 329 0.47 -29.90 -5.99
N ASP A 330 1.18 -29.26 -6.92
CA ASP A 330 0.86 -29.23 -8.34
C ASP A 330 1.54 -30.40 -9.06
N GLY A 331 0.74 -31.32 -9.62
CA GLY A 331 1.19 -32.34 -10.57
C GLY A 331 0.54 -33.72 -10.37
N GLU A 332 0.54 -34.50 -11.45
CA GLU A 332 0.09 -35.90 -11.48
C GLU A 332 1.00 -36.82 -10.62
N CYS A 333 2.25 -36.41 -10.39
CA CYS A 333 3.25 -37.18 -9.65
C CYS A 333 3.87 -36.41 -8.47
N LEU A 334 3.88 -37.06 -7.31
CA LEU A 334 4.43 -36.58 -6.04
C LEU A 334 5.91 -36.17 -6.11
N MET A 335 6.73 -36.94 -6.82
CA MET A 335 8.19 -36.74 -6.87
C MET A 335 8.64 -35.82 -8.02
N CYS A 336 7.74 -35.46 -8.93
CA CYS A 336 7.98 -34.40 -9.91
C CYS A 336 7.94 -33.00 -9.28
N SER A 337 7.37 -32.87 -8.08
CA SER A 337 7.45 -31.64 -7.29
C SER A 337 8.84 -31.49 -6.68
N GLY A 338 9.64 -30.56 -7.22
CA GLY A 338 10.97 -30.23 -6.67
C GLY A 338 10.93 -29.81 -5.19
N PHE A 339 9.81 -29.22 -4.75
CA PHE A 339 9.61 -28.90 -3.33
C PHE A 339 9.45 -30.15 -2.46
N LEU A 340 8.64 -31.13 -2.89
CA LEU A 340 8.47 -32.38 -2.13
C LEU A 340 9.75 -33.22 -2.15
N LYS A 341 10.48 -33.26 -3.26
CA LYS A 341 11.81 -33.88 -3.35
C LYS A 341 12.83 -33.22 -2.42
N PHE A 342 12.73 -31.91 -2.21
CA PHE A 342 13.57 -31.21 -1.25
C PHE A 342 13.16 -31.54 0.20
N LEU A 343 11.85 -31.54 0.48
CA LEU A 343 11.31 -31.90 1.79
C LEU A 343 11.66 -33.33 2.21
N SER A 344 11.71 -34.27 1.27
CA SER A 344 12.04 -35.69 1.53
C SER A 344 13.45 -35.90 2.10
N LYS A 345 14.29 -34.87 2.14
CA LYS A 345 15.64 -34.92 2.72
C LYS A 345 15.66 -34.66 4.24
N PHE A 346 14.51 -34.37 4.83
CA PHE A 346 14.36 -34.03 6.23
C PHE A 346 13.35 -34.95 6.92
N PRO A 347 13.48 -35.17 8.24
CA PRO A 347 12.45 -35.88 9.00
C PRO A 347 11.14 -35.07 8.99
N LEU A 348 10.07 -35.69 8.48
CA LEU A 348 8.78 -35.02 8.30
C LEU A 348 7.92 -35.13 9.57
N PRO A 349 7.27 -34.04 10.03
CA PRO A 349 6.38 -34.09 11.18
C PRO A 349 5.13 -34.95 10.91
N ARG A 350 4.65 -35.68 11.92
CA ARG A 350 3.46 -36.57 11.79
C ARG A 350 2.17 -35.81 11.50
N GLU A 351 2.11 -34.54 11.92
CA GLU A 351 0.99 -33.61 11.71
C GLU A 351 0.94 -33.10 10.26
N MET A 352 1.99 -33.35 9.47
CA MET A 352 2.02 -33.03 8.05
C MET A 352 1.23 -34.06 7.26
N LYS A 353 0.39 -33.58 6.34
CA LYS A 353 -0.27 -34.39 5.31
C LYS A 353 -0.02 -33.81 3.92
N ILE A 354 -0.12 -34.66 2.90
CA ILE A 354 0.06 -34.26 1.49
C ILE A 354 -1.14 -34.74 0.66
N SER A 355 -1.65 -33.88 -0.22
CA SER A 355 -2.71 -34.20 -1.20
C SER A 355 -2.50 -33.43 -2.50
N GLN A 356 -3.10 -33.88 -3.60
CA GLN A 356 -2.99 -33.22 -4.90
C GLN A 356 -3.92 -32.00 -4.99
N LEU A 357 -3.51 -30.99 -5.76
CA LEU A 357 -4.41 -29.88 -6.14
C LEU A 357 -5.58 -30.34 -7.02
N GLN A 358 -5.48 -31.50 -7.68
CA GLN A 358 -6.55 -32.09 -8.49
C GLN A 358 -7.48 -33.01 -7.67
N GLY A 359 -7.15 -33.28 -6.40
CA GLY A 359 -7.89 -34.21 -5.55
C GLY A 359 -9.20 -33.64 -5.00
N ALA A 360 -10.10 -34.55 -4.61
CA ALA A 360 -11.44 -34.21 -4.08
C ALA A 360 -11.39 -33.27 -2.86
N ARG A 361 -10.37 -33.42 -2.01
CA ARG A 361 -10.18 -32.61 -0.80
C ARG A 361 -9.84 -31.15 -1.12
N PHE A 362 -9.04 -30.90 -2.15
CA PHE A 362 -8.76 -29.53 -2.58
C PHE A 362 -9.96 -28.91 -3.30
N GLU A 363 -10.71 -29.68 -4.08
CA GLU A 363 -11.96 -29.23 -4.69
C GLU A 363 -13.01 -28.83 -3.63
N GLN A 364 -13.10 -29.56 -2.52
CA GLN A 364 -13.93 -29.17 -1.38
C GLN A 364 -13.45 -27.84 -0.77
N LEU A 365 -12.14 -27.66 -0.61
CA LEU A 365 -11.57 -26.39 -0.10
C LEU A 365 -11.87 -25.21 -1.04
N LYS A 366 -11.77 -25.41 -2.37
CA LYS A 366 -12.08 -24.38 -3.39
C LYS A 366 -13.52 -23.90 -3.30
N LYS A 367 -14.49 -24.80 -3.05
CA LYS A 367 -15.92 -24.42 -2.97
C LYS A 367 -16.19 -23.32 -1.93
N GLY A 368 -15.40 -23.29 -0.84
CA GLY A 368 -15.51 -22.27 0.19
C GLY A 368 -14.60 -21.04 -0.03
N LYS A 369 -13.64 -21.10 -0.96
CA LYS A 369 -12.52 -20.14 -1.06
C LYS A 369 -12.21 -19.79 -2.51
N SER A 370 -12.99 -18.86 -3.04
CA SER A 370 -12.98 -18.47 -4.45
C SER A 370 -11.65 -17.87 -4.97
N GLY A 371 -10.75 -17.42 -4.10
CA GLY A 371 -9.41 -16.96 -4.49
C GLY A 371 -8.44 -18.11 -4.81
N LEU A 372 -8.79 -19.36 -4.51
CA LEU A 372 -7.93 -20.52 -4.79
C LEU A 372 -8.04 -21.03 -6.23
N SER A 373 -9.08 -20.64 -6.98
CA SER A 373 -9.33 -21.12 -8.34
C SER A 373 -8.23 -20.74 -9.34
N GLU A 374 -7.50 -19.66 -9.09
CA GLU A 374 -6.45 -19.13 -9.97
C GLU A 374 -5.02 -19.52 -9.54
N ILE A 375 -4.89 -20.38 -8.53
CA ILE A 375 -3.61 -20.74 -7.93
C ILE A 375 -3.14 -22.10 -8.46
N ASP A 376 -2.08 -22.08 -9.27
CA ASP A 376 -1.38 -23.25 -9.83
C ASP A 376 -0.11 -23.61 -9.03
N SER A 377 -0.06 -23.21 -7.77
CA SER A 377 1.12 -23.29 -6.92
C SER A 377 0.82 -24.01 -5.59
N ILE A 378 1.85 -24.21 -4.77
CA ILE A 378 1.70 -24.88 -3.48
C ILE A 378 0.71 -24.11 -2.59
N VAL A 379 -0.28 -24.85 -2.07
CA VAL A 379 -1.25 -24.36 -1.08
C VAL A 379 -1.08 -25.16 0.20
N VAL A 380 -1.11 -24.50 1.34
CA VAL A 380 -0.98 -25.13 2.66
C VAL A 380 -2.19 -24.74 3.49
N LEU A 381 -2.98 -25.74 3.90
CA LEU A 381 -4.06 -25.59 4.85
C LEU A 381 -3.55 -25.97 6.24
N GLU A 382 -3.46 -25.00 7.15
CA GLU A 382 -3.19 -25.25 8.57
C GLU A 382 -4.50 -25.31 9.34
N ILE A 383 -4.70 -26.39 10.09
CA ILE A 383 -5.79 -26.55 11.04
C ILE A 383 -5.19 -26.41 12.44
N ARG A 384 -5.68 -25.43 13.20
CA ARG A 384 -5.25 -25.20 14.58
C ARG A 384 -6.07 -26.02 15.57
N ASN A 385 -5.60 -26.12 16.81
CA ASN A 385 -6.31 -26.85 17.88
C ASN A 385 -7.71 -26.30 18.20
N ASN A 386 -8.01 -25.06 17.81
CA ASN A 386 -9.34 -24.44 17.94
C ASN A 386 -10.16 -24.53 16.64
N ASP A 387 -9.82 -25.46 15.75
CA ASP A 387 -10.41 -25.69 14.43
C ASP A 387 -10.41 -24.45 13.50
N GLU A 388 -9.54 -23.47 13.78
CA GLU A 388 -9.31 -22.35 12.87
C GLU A 388 -8.47 -22.82 11.68
N GLU A 389 -8.99 -22.57 10.47
CA GLU A 389 -8.31 -22.83 9.22
C GLU A 389 -7.51 -21.61 8.75
N ILE A 390 -6.23 -21.83 8.43
CA ILE A 390 -5.35 -20.81 7.85
C ILE A 390 -4.76 -21.33 6.56
N ILE A 391 -5.07 -20.64 5.47
CA ILE A 391 -4.58 -20.99 4.14
C ILE A 391 -3.38 -20.11 3.79
N ARG A 392 -2.30 -20.75 3.39
CA ARG A 392 -1.07 -20.11 2.90
C ARG A 392 -0.80 -20.57 1.49
N ILE A 393 -0.31 -19.66 0.66
CA ILE A 393 -0.06 -19.91 -0.76
C ILE A 393 1.38 -19.54 -1.09
N LYS A 394 1.94 -20.12 -2.15
CA LYS A 394 3.26 -19.74 -2.71
C LYS A 394 4.38 -19.76 -1.68
N ALA A 395 5.25 -18.74 -1.68
CA ALA A 395 6.40 -18.59 -0.79
C ALA A 395 5.98 -18.61 0.68
N ASN A 396 4.81 -18.05 1.04
CA ASN A 396 4.30 -18.10 2.41
C ASN A 396 4.08 -19.55 2.86
N GLY A 397 3.45 -20.37 2.03
CA GLY A 397 3.20 -21.78 2.32
C GLY A 397 4.52 -22.55 2.47
N ILE A 398 5.42 -22.39 1.49
CA ILE A 398 6.71 -23.07 1.44
C ILE A 398 7.57 -22.73 2.65
N LEU A 399 7.83 -21.44 2.91
CA LEU A 399 8.69 -21.01 4.01
C LEU A 399 8.06 -21.35 5.36
N TRP A 400 6.73 -21.38 5.45
CA TRP A 400 6.07 -21.84 6.66
C TRP A 400 6.29 -23.34 6.90
N VAL A 401 6.09 -24.20 5.90
CA VAL A 401 6.36 -25.65 6.01
C VAL A 401 7.83 -25.90 6.32
N LEU A 402 8.75 -25.25 5.59
CA LEU A 402 10.19 -25.37 5.82
C LEU A 402 10.58 -25.00 7.26
N SER A 403 10.00 -23.94 7.82
CA SER A 403 10.25 -23.56 9.22
C SER A 403 9.72 -24.55 10.26
N LYS A 404 8.78 -25.43 9.89
CA LYS A 404 8.27 -26.51 10.75
C LYS A 404 9.16 -27.74 10.70
N VAL A 405 9.71 -28.03 9.52
CA VAL A 405 10.61 -29.16 9.29
C VAL A 405 12.01 -28.88 9.83
N ASN A 406 12.53 -27.67 9.61
CA ASN A 406 13.86 -27.27 10.10
C ASN A 406 13.85 -25.80 10.58
N LYS A 407 14.24 -25.60 11.85
CA LYS A 407 14.33 -24.27 12.48
C LYS A 407 15.33 -23.33 11.81
N GLY A 408 16.29 -23.86 11.05
CA GLY A 408 17.24 -23.08 10.25
C GLY A 408 16.57 -22.21 9.18
N PHE A 409 15.35 -22.52 8.75
CA PHE A 409 14.58 -21.67 7.82
C PHE A 409 13.80 -20.54 8.52
N LEU A 410 13.84 -20.45 9.85
CA LEU A 410 13.13 -19.41 10.60
C LEU A 410 13.58 -17.99 10.22
N PRO A 411 14.89 -17.67 10.06
CA PRO A 411 15.32 -16.35 9.62
C PRO A 411 14.78 -15.95 8.24
N VAL A 412 14.79 -16.89 7.28
CA VAL A 412 14.25 -16.66 5.93
C VAL A 412 12.75 -16.40 5.97
N LYS A 413 12.01 -17.13 6.80
CA LYS A 413 10.59 -16.88 7.05
C LYS A 413 10.34 -15.53 7.71
N LEU A 414 11.18 -15.10 8.65
CA LEU A 414 11.08 -13.78 9.28
C LEU A 414 11.29 -12.68 8.25
N LEU A 415 12.31 -12.80 7.39
CA LEU A 415 12.55 -11.87 6.29
C LEU A 415 11.37 -11.80 5.31
N TYR A 416 10.81 -12.96 4.95
CA TYR A 416 9.60 -13.02 4.12
C TYR A 416 8.41 -12.30 4.75
N ASN A 417 8.24 -12.41 6.07
CA ASN A 417 7.13 -11.72 6.75
C ASN A 417 7.24 -10.20 6.66
N ILE A 418 8.45 -9.65 6.52
CA ILE A 418 8.66 -8.21 6.32
C ILE A 418 8.38 -7.81 4.87
N PHE A 419 8.88 -8.60 3.92
CA PHE A 419 8.81 -8.31 2.48
C PHE A 419 8.11 -9.43 1.68
N PRO A 420 6.80 -9.71 1.94
CA PRO A 420 6.13 -10.88 1.37
C PRO A 420 5.98 -10.79 -0.16
N PHE A 421 5.78 -9.58 -0.69
CA PHE A 421 5.68 -9.36 -2.14
C PHE A 421 6.95 -9.79 -2.88
N PHE A 422 8.12 -9.35 -2.40
CA PHE A 422 9.40 -9.70 -2.99
C PHE A 422 9.67 -11.21 -2.93
N GLY A 423 9.34 -11.86 -1.81
CA GLY A 423 9.44 -13.32 -1.69
C GLY A 423 8.56 -14.08 -2.68
N ASN A 424 7.33 -13.60 -2.92
CA ASN A 424 6.46 -14.17 -3.94
C ASN A 424 6.95 -13.89 -5.37
N CYS A 425 7.54 -12.72 -5.63
CA CYS A 425 8.15 -12.41 -6.94
C CYS A 425 9.29 -13.37 -7.26
N ILE A 426 10.19 -13.60 -6.29
CA ILE A 426 11.28 -14.57 -6.42
C ILE A 426 10.70 -15.96 -6.69
N TYR A 427 9.69 -16.36 -5.92
CA TYR A 427 9.02 -17.65 -6.10
C TYR A 427 8.43 -17.81 -7.52
N ASP A 428 7.69 -16.81 -8.01
CA ASP A 428 7.04 -16.89 -9.33
C ASP A 428 8.07 -16.89 -10.48
N ILE A 429 9.19 -16.18 -10.33
CA ILE A 429 10.30 -16.23 -11.27
C ILE A 429 10.89 -17.64 -11.31
N VAL A 430 11.18 -18.25 -10.15
CA VAL A 430 11.71 -19.62 -10.06
C VAL A 430 10.69 -20.64 -10.61
N ALA A 431 9.41 -20.52 -10.23
CA ALA A 431 8.34 -21.41 -10.66
C ALA A 431 8.15 -21.41 -12.19
N LYS A 432 8.35 -20.26 -12.86
CA LYS A 432 8.27 -20.16 -14.32
C LYS A 432 9.30 -21.06 -15.03
N TYR A 433 10.47 -21.27 -14.44
CA TYR A 433 11.52 -22.12 -15.03
C TYR A 433 11.38 -23.60 -14.62
N ARG A 434 10.51 -23.93 -13.65
CA ARG A 434 10.30 -25.31 -13.14
C ARG A 434 9.69 -26.25 -14.18
N LYS A 435 8.79 -25.77 -15.06
CA LYS A 435 8.05 -26.60 -16.03
C LYS A 435 8.90 -27.14 -17.20
N LYS A 436 10.22 -26.90 -17.23
CA LYS A 436 11.09 -27.28 -18.36
C LYS A 436 11.89 -28.58 -18.18
N THR A 437 11.83 -29.22 -17.02
CA THR A 437 12.61 -30.45 -16.76
C THR A 437 11.70 -31.56 -16.24
N SER A 438 11.21 -32.40 -17.15
CA SER A 438 10.68 -33.71 -16.79
C SER A 438 11.87 -34.66 -16.57
N PRO A 439 11.95 -35.38 -15.45
CA PRO A 439 12.99 -36.38 -15.26
C PRO A 439 12.76 -37.58 -16.20
N ASP A 440 13.84 -38.15 -16.74
CA ASP A 440 13.81 -39.33 -17.64
C ASP A 440 13.26 -40.60 -16.95
N SER A 441 13.24 -40.63 -15.62
CA SER A 441 12.69 -41.72 -14.81
C SER A 441 12.02 -41.18 -13.54
N CYS A 442 10.82 -41.66 -13.22
CA CYS A 442 10.08 -41.28 -12.02
C CYS A 442 10.62 -41.99 -10.78
N PRO A 443 11.22 -41.29 -9.80
CA PRO A 443 11.72 -41.92 -8.59
C PRO A 443 10.54 -42.32 -7.69
N ILE A 444 10.62 -43.52 -7.14
CA ILE A 444 9.64 -44.05 -6.19
C ILE A 444 9.68 -43.22 -4.89
N PRO A 445 8.54 -42.75 -4.34
CA PRO A 445 8.55 -41.96 -3.12
C PRO A 445 9.10 -42.75 -1.92
N PRO A 446 9.92 -42.13 -1.06
CA PRO A 446 10.38 -42.74 0.19
C PRO A 446 9.21 -43.14 1.10
N PRO A 447 9.37 -44.19 1.95
CA PRO A 447 8.32 -44.66 2.85
C PRO A 447 7.69 -43.55 3.70
N GLU A 448 8.52 -42.67 4.27
CA GLU A 448 8.10 -41.54 5.12
C GLU A 448 7.11 -40.59 4.42
N ILE A 449 7.27 -40.37 3.12
CA ILE A 449 6.35 -39.55 2.33
C ILE A 449 5.03 -40.27 2.07
N ARG A 450 5.05 -41.60 1.92
CA ARG A 450 3.84 -42.39 1.69
C ARG A 450 2.94 -42.44 2.93
N GLU A 451 3.51 -42.41 4.13
CA GLU A 451 2.76 -42.43 5.39
C GLU A 451 1.93 -41.15 5.62
N ILE A 452 2.37 -40.02 5.06
CA ILE A 452 1.68 -38.74 5.18
C ILE A 452 0.80 -38.40 3.96
N LEU A 453 0.80 -39.25 2.94
CA LEU A 453 -0.06 -39.09 1.78
C LEU A 453 -1.51 -39.39 2.18
N LEU A 454 -2.41 -38.42 1.94
CA LEU A 454 -3.84 -38.67 2.10
C LEU A 454 -4.30 -39.58 0.98
N LYS A 455 -5.02 -40.65 1.34
CA LYS A 455 -5.78 -41.44 0.37
C LYS A 455 -6.95 -40.58 -0.08
N GLU A 456 -7.00 -40.29 -1.37
CA GLU A 456 -8.03 -39.44 -1.99
C GLU A 456 -9.33 -40.19 -2.24
#